data_AF-A0A7D4BUW9-F1
#
_entry.id   AF-A0A7D4BUW9-F1
#
_cell.length_a   1.000
_cell.length_b   1.000
_cell.length_c   1.000
_cell.angle_alpha   90.00
_cell.angle_beta   90.00
_cell.angle_gamma   90.00
#
_symmetry.space_group_name_H-M   'P 1'
#
loop_
_entity.id
_entity.type
_entity.pdbx_description
1 polymer ?
#
loop_
_entity_poly.entity_id
_entity_poly.type
_entity_poly.pdbx_seq_one_letter_code
_entity_poly.pdbx_strand_id
1 'polypeptide(L)'
;MFVIRWSVLLVGITLSVLWLIDTLSWYKLSSWQYSIRIIAGLYFLLALVASGIMSVPRVQLRTKMHHSKAREDWAFIFIVVTIALFGVSLWFPS
;
A
#
# COMPACT_ATOMS: atom_id res chain seq x y z
N MET A 1 12.87 -13.31 1.05
CA MET A 1 11.38 -13.32 0.96
C MET A 1 10.72 -12.34 1.94
N PHE A 2 11.37 -11.22 2.30
CA PHE A 2 10.81 -10.27 3.28
C PHE A 2 9.73 -9.39 2.65
N VAL A 3 10.05 -8.79 1.50
CA VAL A 3 9.17 -7.91 0.69
C VAL A 3 7.78 -8.52 0.46
N ILE A 4 7.73 -9.72 -0.12
CA ILE A 4 6.46 -10.41 -0.43
C ILE A 4 5.64 -10.66 0.83
N ARG A 5 6.29 -11.06 1.93
CA ARG A 5 5.64 -11.38 3.20
C ARG A 5 4.98 -10.14 3.83
N TRP A 6 5.64 -8.99 3.75
CA TRP A 6 5.09 -7.71 4.21
C TRP A 6 4.01 -7.15 3.30
N SER A 7 4.16 -7.29 1.97
CA SER A 7 3.11 -6.91 1.04
C SER A 7 1.82 -7.70 1.27
N VAL A 8 1.91 -9.02 1.45
CA VAL A 8 0.74 -9.88 1.72
C VAL A 8 0.13 -9.55 3.08
N LEU A 9 0.94 -9.31 4.11
CA LEU A 9 0.47 -8.87 5.43
C LEU A 9 -0.30 -7.55 5.34
N LEU A 10 0.23 -6.57 4.62
CA LEU A 10 -0.42 -5.27 4.43
C LEU A 10 -1.76 -5.42 3.71
N VAL A 11 -1.79 -6.16 2.60
CA VAL A 11 -3.06 -6.43 1.88
C VAL A 11 -4.08 -7.10 2.80
N GLY A 12 -3.67 -8.12 3.56
CA GLY A 12 -4.54 -8.82 4.51
C GLY A 12 -5.07 -7.92 5.63
N ILE A 13 -4.23 -7.05 6.19
CA ILE A 13 -4.63 -6.07 7.21
C ILE A 13 -5.65 -5.10 6.62
N THR A 14 -5.39 -4.54 5.44
CA THR A 14 -6.28 -3.59 4.78
C THR A 14 -7.65 -4.21 4.50
N LEU A 15 -7.68 -5.45 4.00
CA LEU A 15 -8.92 -6.20 3.77
C LEU A 15 -9.65 -6.52 5.09
N SER A 16 -8.92 -6.89 6.13
CA SER A 16 -9.50 -7.15 7.46
C SER A 16 -10.13 -5.90 8.05
N VAL A 17 -9.49 -4.74 7.89
CA VAL A 17 -10.03 -3.44 8.34
C VAL A 17 -11.27 -3.06 7.53
N LEU A 18 -11.25 -3.21 6.20
CA LEU A 18 -12.42 -3.00 5.34
C LEU A 18 -13.60 -3.89 5.77
N TRP A 19 -13.33 -5.16 6.07
CA TRP A 19 -14.33 -6.09 6.57
C TRP A 19 -14.85 -5.73 7.95
N LEU A 20 -13.98 -5.26 8.85
CA LEU A 20 -14.41 -4.78 10.17
C LEU A 20 -15.31 -3.54 10.08
N ILE A 21 -15.00 -2.60 9.19
CA ILE A 21 -15.81 -1.39 8.97
C ILE A 21 -17.19 -1.75 8.42
N ASP A 22 -17.26 -2.72 7.51
CA ASP A 22 -18.50 -3.24 6.93
C ASP A 22 -19.37 -3.94 7.99
N THR A 23 -18.77 -4.83 8.79
CA THR A 23 -19.47 -5.57 9.86
C THR A 23 -19.98 -4.67 10.99
N LEU A 24 -19.28 -3.58 11.32
CA LEU A 24 -19.76 -2.61 12.31
C LEU A 24 -20.89 -1.71 11.78
N SER A 25 -21.27 -1.80 10.49
CA SER A 25 -22.21 -0.89 9.82
C SER A 25 -21.88 0.59 10.04
N TRP A 26 -20.61 0.90 10.33
CA TRP A 26 -20.17 2.26 10.67
C TRP A 26 -20.25 3.19 9.46
N TYR A 27 -20.19 2.61 8.27
CA TYR A 27 -20.36 3.26 6.98
C TYR A 27 -21.08 2.31 6.02
N LYS A 28 -22.12 2.78 5.31
CA LYS A 28 -22.67 2.03 4.18
C LYS A 28 -21.63 2.06 3.06
N LEU A 29 -20.80 1.02 2.95
CA LEU A 29 -19.93 0.84 1.80
C LEU A 29 -20.80 0.59 0.57
N SER A 30 -21.10 1.66 -0.17
CA SER A 30 -21.98 1.61 -1.35
C SER A 30 -21.48 0.63 -2.40
N SER A 31 -20.16 0.52 -2.58
CA SER A 31 -19.51 -0.51 -3.39
C SER A 31 -18.13 -0.84 -2.81
N TRP A 32 -17.93 -2.09 -2.40
CA TRP A 32 -16.63 -2.61 -1.95
C TRP A 32 -15.51 -2.35 -2.95
N GLN A 33 -15.84 -2.44 -4.24
CA GLN A 33 -14.92 -2.13 -5.34
C GLN A 33 -14.36 -0.70 -5.25
N TYR A 34 -15.21 0.30 -4.99
CA TYR A 34 -14.81 1.69 -4.93
C TYR A 34 -13.91 1.98 -3.73
N SER A 35 -14.27 1.48 -2.54
CA SER A 35 -13.48 1.65 -1.31
C SER A 35 -12.08 1.05 -1.45
N ILE A 36 -11.96 -0.15 -2.03
CA ILE A 36 -10.66 -0.78 -2.28
C ILE A 36 -9.82 0.05 -3.27
N ARG A 37 -10.42 0.63 -4.32
CA ARG A 37 -9.70 1.49 -5.30
C ARG A 37 -9.19 2.78 -4.67
N ILE A 38 -10.00 3.44 -3.84
CA ILE A 38 -9.59 4.65 -3.11
C ILE A 38 -8.37 4.34 -2.23
N ILE A 39 -8.43 3.25 -1.47
CA ILE A 39 -7.36 2.85 -0.56
C ILE A 39 -6.10 2.44 -1.35
N ALA A 40 -6.27 1.69 -2.44
CA ALA A 40 -5.16 1.33 -3.33
C ALA A 40 -4.48 2.58 -3.93
N GLY A 41 -5.27 3.57 -4.37
CA GLY A 41 -4.74 4.86 -4.83
C GLY A 41 -3.96 5.61 -3.76
N LEU A 42 -4.38 5.54 -2.50
CA LEU A 42 -3.65 6.14 -1.38
C LEU A 42 -2.29 5.46 -1.17
N TYR A 43 -2.23 4.12 -1.25
CA TYR A 43 -0.98 3.37 -1.20
C TYR A 43 -0.05 3.70 -2.38
N PHE A 44 -0.60 3.94 -3.56
CA PHE A 44 0.18 4.38 -4.72
C PHE A 44 0.80 5.76 -4.50
N LEU A 45 0.02 6.69 -3.95
CA LEU A 45 0.48 8.05 -3.67
C LEU A 45 1.57 8.05 -2.60
N LEU A 46 1.43 7.20 -1.57
CA LEU A 46 2.47 6.94 -0.57
C LEU A 46 3.74 6.35 -1.21
N ALA A 47 3.61 5.44 -2.17
CA ALA A 47 4.75 4.90 -2.91
C ALA A 47 5.50 5.99 -3.69
N LEU A 48 4.75 6.87 -4.38
CA LEU A 48 5.33 7.99 -5.12
C LEU A 48 6.00 9.01 -4.20
N VAL A 49 5.39 9.34 -3.06
CA VAL A 49 6.00 10.23 -2.06
C VAL A 49 7.27 9.61 -1.48
N ALA A 50 7.25 8.32 -1.14
CA ALA A 50 8.43 7.60 -0.67
C ALA A 50 9.54 7.58 -1.72
N SER A 51 9.19 7.41 -3.00
CA SER A 51 10.12 7.44 -4.14
C SER A 51 10.64 8.86 -4.43
N GLY A 52 9.79 9.88 -4.37
CA GLY A 52 10.10 11.28 -4.69
C GLY A 52 10.92 11.99 -3.61
N ILE A 53 10.69 11.67 -2.33
CA ILE A 53 11.57 12.12 -1.24
C ILE A 53 13.00 11.55 -1.43
N MET A 54 13.12 10.40 -2.10
CA MET A 54 14.39 9.72 -2.37
C MET A 54 15.19 10.34 -3.52
N SER A 55 14.54 11.03 -4.46
CA SER A 55 15.20 11.75 -5.55
C SER A 55 15.83 13.07 -5.10
N VAL A 56 15.64 13.48 -3.84
CA VAL A 56 16.26 14.68 -3.26
C VAL A 56 17.67 14.32 -2.76
N PRO A 57 18.74 14.81 -3.41
CA PRO A 57 20.12 14.40 -3.15
C PRO A 57 20.61 14.74 -1.73
N ARG A 58 19.99 15.70 -1.04
CA ARG A 58 20.35 16.09 0.34
C ARG A 58 20.09 14.99 1.37
N VAL A 59 19.18 14.04 1.12
CA VAL A 59 18.85 12.94 2.04
C VAL A 59 19.70 11.67 1.78
N GLN A 60 20.27 11.55 0.58
CA GLN A 60 21.11 10.41 0.17
C GLN A 60 22.44 10.36 0.94
N LEU A 61 23.04 11.51 1.24
CA LEU A 61 24.32 11.59 1.97
C LEU A 61 24.24 11.11 3.41
N ARG A 62 23.09 11.30 4.09
CA ARG A 62 22.90 10.86 5.49
C ARG A 62 22.48 9.40 5.62
N THR A 63 21.90 8.82 4.57
CA THR A 63 21.33 7.45 4.60
C THR A 63 22.29 6.39 4.02
N LYS A 64 23.23 6.78 3.14
CA LYS A 64 24.23 5.88 2.54
C LYS A 64 25.08 5.13 3.57
N MET A 65 25.21 5.65 4.78
CA MET A 65 26.09 5.08 5.81
C MET A 65 25.44 3.96 6.64
N HIS A 66 24.13 3.69 6.53
CA HIS A 66 23.52 2.69 7.42
C HIS A 66 22.50 1.70 6.83
N HIS A 67 21.71 2.02 5.80
CA HIS A 67 20.58 1.12 5.44
C HIS A 67 20.00 1.37 4.03
N SER A 68 20.85 1.44 2.98
CA SER A 68 20.36 1.70 1.61
C SER A 68 19.48 0.57 1.05
N LYS A 69 19.72 -0.68 1.44
CA LYS A 69 19.04 -1.86 0.88
C LYS A 69 17.61 -2.03 1.41
N ALA A 70 17.42 -1.85 2.70
CA ALA A 70 16.13 -2.05 3.35
C ALA A 70 15.07 -1.00 2.99
N ARG A 71 15.47 0.15 2.42
CA ARG A 71 14.57 1.30 2.18
C ARG A 71 13.95 1.30 0.78
N GLU A 72 14.68 0.79 -0.21
CA GLU A 72 14.19 0.54 -1.57
C GLU A 72 13.11 -0.56 -1.56
N ASP A 73 13.27 -1.54 -0.67
CA ASP A 73 12.29 -2.58 -0.40
C ASP A 73 10.91 -2.00 0.00
N TRP A 74 10.83 -0.91 0.79
CA TRP A 74 9.53 -0.37 1.25
C TRP A 74 8.73 0.34 0.16
N ALA A 75 9.36 1.12 -0.70
CA ALA A 75 8.67 1.76 -1.84
C ALA A 75 8.14 0.69 -2.81
N PHE A 76 8.94 -0.35 -3.06
CA PHE A 76 8.53 -1.49 -3.87
C PHE A 76 7.38 -2.28 -3.23
N ILE A 77 7.41 -2.50 -1.91
CA ILE A 77 6.30 -3.11 -1.15
C ILE A 77 4.99 -2.35 -1.38
N PHE A 78 5.01 -1.01 -1.32
CA PHE A 78 3.80 -0.20 -1.53
C PHE A 78 3.25 -0.30 -2.96
N ILE A 79 4.13 -0.38 -3.97
CA ILE A 79 3.70 -0.60 -5.36
C ILE A 79 3.05 -1.98 -5.50
N VAL A 80 3.68 -3.03 -4.95
CA VAL A 80 3.13 -4.39 -5.01
C VAL A 80 1.78 -4.48 -4.29
N VAL A 81 1.65 -3.86 -3.12
CA VAL A 81 0.39 -3.76 -2.37
C VAL A 81 -0.68 -3.05 -3.17
N THR A 82 -0.33 -1.95 -3.84
CA THR A 82 -1.24 -1.20 -4.71
C THR A 82 -1.78 -2.09 -5.83
N ILE A 83 -0.89 -2.77 -6.56
CA ILE A 83 -1.27 -3.66 -7.67
C ILE A 83 -2.15 -4.80 -7.16
N ALA A 84 -1.80 -5.40 -6.03
CA ALA A 84 -2.58 -6.47 -5.41
C ALA A 84 -3.99 -6.00 -5.01
N LEU A 85 -4.12 -4.84 -4.35
CA LEU A 85 -5.41 -4.27 -3.97
C LEU A 85 -6.26 -3.91 -5.20
N PHE A 86 -5.65 -3.37 -6.26
CA PHE A 86 -6.35 -3.14 -7.53
C PHE A 86 -6.81 -4.45 -8.17
N GLY A 87 -5.99 -5.50 -8.14
CA GLY A 87 -6.38 -6.83 -8.62
C GLY A 87 -7.56 -7.41 -7.82
N VAL A 88 -7.52 -7.31 -6.49
CA VAL A 88 -8.61 -7.75 -5.62
C VAL A 88 -9.89 -6.94 -5.89
N SER A 89 -9.78 -5.64 -6.15
CA SER A 89 -10.92 -4.80 -6.53
C SER A 89 -11.65 -5.27 -7.79
N LEU A 90 -10.94 -5.86 -8.77
CA LEU A 90 -11.54 -6.37 -10.00
C LEU A 90 -12.37 -7.65 -9.77
N TRP A 91 -12.16 -8.35 -8.66
CA TRP A 91 -12.92 -9.55 -8.32
C TRP A 91 -14.33 -9.26 -7.80
N PHE A 92 -14.60 -8.01 -7.38
CA PHE A 92 -15.91 -7.60 -6.89
C PHE A 92 -16.69 -6.89 -8.01
N PRO A 93 -17.89 -7.39 -8.36
CA PRO A 93 -18.79 -6.68 -9.28
C PRO A 93 -19.27 -5.37 -8.65
N SER A 94 -19.33 -4.32 -9.46
CA SER A 94 -19.68 -2.93 -9.12
C SER A 94 -21.13 -2.77 -8.66
#